data_AF-A0A7T1M9N4-F1
#
_entry.id   AF-A0A7T1M9N4-F1
#
_cell.length_a   1.000
_cell.length_b   1.000
_cell.length_c   1.000
_cell.angle_alpha   90.00
_cell.angle_beta   90.00
_cell.angle_gamma   90.00
#
_symmetry.space_group_name_H-M   'P 1'
#
loop_
_entity.id
_entity.type
_entity.pdbx_description
1 polymer ?
#
loop_
_entity_poly.entity_id
_entity_poly.type
_entity_poly.pdbx_seq_one_letter_code
_entity_poly.pdbx_strand_id
1 'polypeptide(L)' 'MTSIDEHIRKDQIEIETAKAVGNEAKVRHLEDELKSLEEYKSHHPEDDHDPNSLEVYCDLNPEAPECRVYDD' A
#
# COMPACT_ATOMS: atom_id res chain seq x y z
N MET A 1 -1.59 10.05 4.51
CA MET A 1 -0.55 10.99 4.02
C MET A 1 -1.17 11.84 2.93
N THR A 2 -0.40 12.71 2.27
CA THR A 2 -0.94 13.49 1.15
C THR A 2 -0.66 12.81 -0.20
N SER A 3 0.44 12.05 -0.30
CA SER A 3 0.80 11.30 -1.51
C SER A 3 1.31 9.88 -1.22
N ILE A 4 1.20 9.00 -2.22
CA ILE A 4 1.72 7.63 -2.16
C ILE A 4 3.24 7.59 -1.93
N ASP A 5 3.99 8.56 -2.48
CA ASP A 5 5.44 8.66 -2.26
C ASP A 5 5.80 9.02 -0.82
N GLU A 6 5.00 9.88 -0.18
CA GLU A 6 5.17 10.20 1.23
C GLU A 6 4.89 8.96 2.09
N HIS A 7 3.90 8.16 1.72
CA HIS A 7 3.55 6.90 2.37
C HIS A 7 4.66 5.87 2.28
N ILE A 8 5.09 5.53 1.06
CA ILE A 8 6.18 4.58 0.80
C ILE A 8 7.44 4.95 1.59
N ARG A 9 7.82 6.24 1.58
CA ARG A 9 8.99 6.71 2.33
C ARG A 9 8.82 6.56 3.84
N LYS A 10 7.62 6.82 4.35
CA LYS A 10 7.33 6.66 5.79
C LYS A 10 7.44 5.20 6.19
N ASP A 11 6.88 4.27 5.43
CA ASP A 11 6.92 2.85 5.74
C ASP A 11 8.36 2.32 5.74
N GLN A 12 9.18 2.73 4.77
CA GLN A 12 10.61 2.41 4.75
C GLN A 12 11.33 2.84 6.04
N ILE A 13 11.03 4.04 6.55
CA ILE A 13 11.60 4.54 7.82
C ILE A 13 11.06 3.76 9.02
N GLU A 14 9.76 3.45 9.04
CA GLU A 14 9.13 2.71 10.12
C GLU A 14 9.58 1.25 10.18
N ILE A 15 9.88 0.62 9.04
CA ILE A 15 10.48 -0.72 8.95
C ILE A 15 11.83 -0.73 9.65
N GLU A 16 12.73 0.21 9.32
CA GLU A 16 14.05 0.28 9.95
C GLU A 16 13.96 0.57 11.45
N THR A 17 13.01 1.41 11.85
CA THR A 17 12.73 1.68 13.27
C THR A 17 12.22 0.43 14.00
N ALA A 18 11.31 -0.33 13.37
CA ALA A 18 10.77 -1.57 13.93
C ALA A 18 11.83 -2.66 14.04
N LYS A 19 12.72 -2.80 13.04
CA LYS A 19 13.88 -3.70 13.07
C LYS A 19 14.81 -3.36 14.24
N ALA A 20 15.11 -2.08 14.45
CA ALA A 20 16.02 -1.63 15.51
C ALA A 20 15.54 -1.99 16.93
N VAL A 21 14.21 -2.08 17.14
CA VAL A 21 13.61 -2.46 18.43
C VAL A 21 13.15 -3.93 18.48
N GLY A 22 13.42 -4.72 17.44
CA GLY A 22 13.05 -6.13 17.36
C GLY A 22 11.54 -6.40 17.24
N ASN A 23 10.77 -5.46 16.68
CA ASN A 23 9.32 -5.61 16.48
C ASN A 23 9.00 -6.30 15.15
N GLU A 24 9.25 -7.61 15.09
CA GLU A 24 9.06 -8.44 13.90
C GLU A 24 7.63 -8.44 13.34
N ALA A 25 6.61 -8.30 14.20
CA ALA A 25 5.22 -8.24 13.75
C ALA A 25 4.93 -6.96 12.95
N LYS A 26 5.47 -5.83 13.42
CA LYS A 26 5.36 -4.54 12.71
C LYS A 26 6.17 -4.54 11.41
N VAL A 27 7.36 -5.14 11.40
CA VAL A 27 8.18 -5.28 10.18
C VAL A 27 7.40 -6.00 9.09
N ARG A 28 6.85 -7.19 9.36
CA ARG A 28 6.09 -7.95 8.36
C ARG A 28 4.89 -7.17 7.82
N HIS A 29 4.13 -6.53 8.70
CA HIS A 29 2.98 -5.73 8.30
C HIS A 29 3.35 -4.60 7.33
N LEU A 30 4.41 -3.85 7.65
CA LEU A 30 4.85 -2.74 6.82
C LEU A 30 5.53 -3.21 5.52
N GLU A 31 6.22 -4.36 5.52
CA GLU A 31 6.78 -4.94 4.30
C GLU A 31 5.68 -5.39 3.31
N ASP A 32 4.59 -5.96 3.82
CA ASP A 32 3.43 -6.34 3.00
C ASP A 32 2.70 -5.09 2.45
N GLU A 33 2.54 -4.05 3.28
CA GLU A 33 1.94 -2.77 2.88
C GLU A 33 2.79 -2.06 1.83
N LEU A 34 4.10 -1.91 2.07
CA LEU A 34 5.05 -1.29 1.14
C LEU A 34 5.01 -1.96 -0.23
N LYS A 35 5.02 -3.30 -0.27
CA LYS A 35 4.91 -4.05 -1.53
C LYS A 35 3.61 -3.73 -2.27
N SER A 36 2.49 -3.65 -1.54
CA SER A 36 1.18 -3.38 -2.13
C SER A 36 1.10 -1.95 -2.67
N LEU A 37 1.68 -0.97 -1.97
CA LEU A 37 1.75 0.42 -2.42
C LEU A 37 2.67 0.59 -3.64
N GLU A 38 3.81 -0.10 -3.68
CA GLU A 38 4.70 -0.09 -4.85
C GLU A 38 4.03 -0.70 -6.09
N GLU A 39 3.27 -1.79 -5.92
CA GLU A 39 2.50 -2.41 -7.01
C GLU A 39 1.37 -1.50 -7.48
N TYR A 40 0.58 -0.92 -6.57
CA TYR A 40 -0.44 0.08 -6.91
C TYR A 40 0.16 1.25 -7.69
N LYS A 41 1.28 1.84 -7.21
CA LYS A 41 1.95 2.94 -7.91
C LYS A 41 2.38 2.56 -9.32
N SER A 42 2.79 1.30 -9.53
CA SER A 42 3.19 0.80 -10.85
C SER A 42 2.02 0.71 -11.83
N HIS A 43 0.81 0.43 -11.33
CA HIS A 43 -0.43 0.43 -12.12
C HIS A 43 -0.96 1.85 -12.37
N HIS A 44 -0.71 2.78 -11.44
CA HIS A 44 -1.21 4.16 -11.47
C HIS A 44 -0.08 5.21 -11.49
N PRO A 45 0.79 5.25 -12.52
CA PRO A 45 1.99 6.09 -12.52
C PRO A 45 1.73 7.60 -12.60
N GLU A 46 0.52 8.02 -12.98
CA GLU A 46 0.11 9.44 -13.03
C GLU A 46 -0.72 9.86 -11.81
N ASP A 47 -0.94 8.93 -10.87
CA ASP A 47 -1.72 9.17 -9.67
C ASP A 47 -0.83 9.28 -8.43
N ASP A 48 -0.70 10.51 -7.95
CA ASP A 48 0.16 10.83 -6.81
C ASP A 48 -0.58 10.76 -5.46
N HIS A 49 -1.90 10.54 -5.43
CA HIS A 49 -2.62 10.52 -4.14
C HIS A 49 -2.21 9.32 -3.28
N ASP A 50 -2.40 9.43 -1.97
CA ASP A 50 -2.21 8.30 -1.05
C ASP A 50 -3.46 7.40 -1.06
N PRO A 51 -3.41 6.19 -1.66
CA PRO A 51 -4.59 5.36 -1.80
C PRO A 51 -5.03 4.82 -0.44
N ASN A 52 -6.33 4.70 -0.26
CA ASN A 52 -6.88 4.00 0.89
C ASN A 52 -6.79 2.48 0.71
N SER A 53 -7.01 1.73 1.79
CA SER A 53 -6.86 0.27 1.79
C SER A 53 -7.79 -0.45 0.80
N LEU A 54 -8.97 0.10 0.51
CA LEU A 54 -9.89 -0.50 -0.47
C LEU A 54 -9.40 -0.27 -1.90
N GLU A 55 -8.83 0.90 -2.21
CA GLU A 55 -8.25 1.20 -3.52
C GLU A 55 -7.09 0.25 -3.83
N VAL A 56 -6.15 0.09 -2.89
CA VAL A 56 -5.04 -0.88 -3.03
C VAL A 56 -5.57 -2.31 -3.12
N TYR A 57 -6.54 -2.69 -2.29
CA TYR A 57 -7.10 -4.04 -2.30
C TYR A 57 -7.77 -4.36 -3.64
N CYS A 58 -8.59 -3.46 -4.16
CA CYS A 58 -9.33 -3.68 -5.41
C CYS A 58 -8.44 -3.62 -6.65
N ASP A 59 -7.37 -2.83 -6.63
CA ASP A 59 -6.34 -2.86 -7.67
C ASP A 59 -5.65 -4.23 -7.75
N LEU A 60 -5.29 -4.81 -6.60
CA LEU A 60 -4.62 -6.12 -6.51
C LEU A 60 -5.60 -7.30 -6.64
N ASN A 61 -6.89 -7.10 -6.43
CA ASN A 61 -7.93 -8.13 -6.40
C ASN A 61 -9.21 -7.70 -7.14
N PRO A 62 -9.15 -7.41 -8.45
CA PRO A 62 -10.29 -6.83 -9.18
C PRO A 62 -11.53 -7.74 -9.20
N GLU A 63 -11.34 -9.05 -9.07
CA GLU A 63 -12.42 -10.04 -9.08
C GLU A 63 -13.15 -10.20 -7.73
N ALA A 64 -12.63 -9.56 -6.67
CA ALA A 64 -13.23 -9.61 -5.34
C ALA A 64 -14.65 -9.00 -5.35
N PRO A 65 -15.63 -9.58 -4.64
CA PRO A 65 -17.02 -9.10 -4.66
C PRO A 65 -17.18 -7.61 -4.37
N GLU A 66 -16.36 -7.08 -3.46
CA GLU A 66 -16.34 -5.67 -3.04
C GLU A 66 -15.77 -4.72 -4.10
N CYS A 67 -15.10 -5.28 -5.13
CA CYS A 67 -14.36 -4.53 -6.15
C CYS A 67 -15.00 -4.61 -7.54
N ARG A 68 -16.05 -5.42 -7.71
CA ARG A 68 -16.76 -5.54 -8.99
C ARG A 68 -17.54 -4.29 -9.28
N VAL A 69 -17.13 -3.59 -10.35
CA VAL A 69 -17.91 -2.53 -10.98
C VAL A 69 -18.72 -3.16 -12.10
N TYR A 70 -20.04 -2.97 -12.08
CA TYR A 70 -20.94 -3.45 -13.13
C TYR A 70 -21.23 -2.28 -14.07
N ASP A 71 -20.96 -2.44 -15.36
CA ASP A 71 -21.41 -1.50 -16.38
C ASP A 71 -22.92 -1.69 -16.61
N ASP A 72 -23.69 -0.61 -16.43
CA ASP A 72 -25.14 -0.56 -16.67
C ASP A 72 -25.52 -0.69 -18.16
#